data_AF-A0A7W9F4M0-F1
#
_entry.id   AF-A0A7W9F4M0-F1
#
_cell.length_a   1.000
_cell.length_b   1.000
_cell.length_c   1.000
_cell.angle_alpha   90.00
_cell.angle_beta   90.00
_cell.angle_gamma   90.00
#
_symmetry.space_group_name_H-M   'P 1'
#
loop_
_entity.id
_entity.type
_entity.pdbx_description
1 polymer ?
#
loop_
_entity_poly.entity_id
_entity_poly.type
_entity_poly.pdbx_seq_one_letter_code
_entity_poly.pdbx_strand_id
1 'polypeptide(L)'
;MRSIVEHCRPRDTKGLPVDGHGTGYDTMDTLQAKGCVGIFWFVDDMLVAAGCPVADASPYGDCLTYDGGHAEHWDRWQEAGGVWLAAHGLPLSILSTEYDDHPRGRIVKEPGSFVLYADRRLQTADRLDSICSRFELDRAKVSLRSDAHYRT
;
A
#
# COMPACT_ATOMS: atom_id res chain seq x y z
N MET A 1 12.81 -9.50 -11.45
CA MET A 1 11.33 -9.52 -11.42
C MET A 1 10.89 -8.20 -10.82
N ARG A 2 10.29 -7.29 -11.60
CA ARG A 2 9.89 -5.95 -11.11
C ARG A 2 8.42 -6.03 -10.72
N SER A 3 8.13 -6.20 -9.42
CA SER A 3 6.78 -6.06 -8.89
C SER A 3 6.35 -4.61 -9.04
N ILE A 4 5.33 -4.38 -9.86
CA ILE A 4 4.77 -3.06 -10.11
C ILE A 4 3.96 -2.70 -8.86
N VAL A 5 4.42 -1.69 -8.13
CA VAL A 5 3.48 -0.79 -7.48
C VAL A 5 3.04 0.14 -8.57
N GLU A 6 1.74 0.24 -8.84
CA GLU A 6 1.29 1.24 -9.81
C GLU A 6 1.77 2.65 -9.40
N HIS A 7 2.05 2.94 -8.11
CA HIS A 7 2.45 4.30 -7.70
C HIS A 7 3.49 4.48 -6.56
N CYS A 8 4.25 3.47 -6.09
CA CYS A 8 5.39 3.71 -5.17
C CYS A 8 6.71 3.95 -5.92
N ARG A 9 6.77 4.96 -6.79
CA ARG A 9 8.06 5.54 -7.17
C ARG A 9 8.19 6.91 -6.52
N PRO A 10 9.27 7.19 -5.77
CA PRO A 10 9.52 8.54 -5.29
C PRO A 10 9.68 9.47 -6.50
N ARG A 11 9.08 10.67 -6.43
CA ARG A 11 9.35 11.73 -7.42
C ARG A 11 10.83 12.08 -7.35
N ASP A 12 11.53 11.97 -8.48
CA ASP A 12 12.89 12.49 -8.65
C ASP A 12 12.86 14.01 -8.42
N THR A 13 13.34 14.49 -7.27
CA THR A 13 13.51 15.92 -7.01
C THR A 13 14.72 16.42 -7.79
N LYS A 14 14.51 16.75 -9.07
CA LYS A 14 15.49 17.52 -9.85
C LYS A 14 15.59 18.92 -9.22
N GLY A 15 16.76 19.21 -8.67
CA GLY A 15 17.03 20.40 -7.86
C GLY A 15 16.76 21.74 -8.54
N LEU A 16 16.33 22.69 -7.72
CA LEU A 16 16.36 24.12 -7.97
C LEU A 16 17.07 24.78 -6.77
N PRO A 17 17.92 25.80 -6.97
CA PRO A 17 18.67 26.43 -5.90
C PRO A 17 17.76 27.35 -5.08
N VAL A 18 17.95 27.35 -3.76
CA VAL A 18 17.27 28.25 -2.83
C VAL A 18 18.23 29.35 -2.38
N ASP A 19 17.86 30.60 -2.64
CA ASP A 19 18.47 31.76 -1.99
C ASP A 19 17.58 32.21 -0.83
N GLY A 20 18.15 32.19 0.38
CA GLY A 20 18.05 33.28 1.35
C GLY A 20 16.81 33.43 2.24
N HIS A 21 17.06 33.19 3.54
CA HIS A 21 16.49 33.86 4.74
C HIS A 21 15.05 33.55 5.19
N GLY A 22 14.93 32.94 6.38
CA GLY A 22 13.70 33.02 7.18
C GLY A 22 13.50 31.93 8.23
N THR A 23 13.81 32.28 9.49
CA THR A 23 13.22 31.78 10.76
C THR A 23 13.28 30.28 11.06
N GLY A 24 14.15 29.94 12.02
CA GLY A 24 14.18 28.63 12.66
C GLY A 24 13.05 28.46 13.66
N TYR A 25 12.00 27.78 13.24
CA TYR A 25 11.16 26.89 14.05
C TYR A 25 10.67 25.83 13.04
N ASP A 26 10.72 24.55 13.40
CA ASP A 26 10.12 23.42 12.64
C ASP A 26 10.95 22.70 11.57
N THR A 27 12.23 22.42 11.82
CA THR A 27 13.06 21.58 10.92
C THR A 27 13.37 20.19 11.49
N MET A 28 12.45 19.60 12.27
CA MET A 28 12.59 18.22 12.77
C MET A 28 11.39 17.29 12.52
N ASP A 29 10.32 17.75 11.87
CA ASP A 29 9.20 16.87 11.46
C ASP A 29 9.10 16.65 9.95
N THR A 30 10.11 17.09 9.18
CA THR A 30 10.26 16.72 7.76
C THR A 30 11.20 15.52 7.58
N LEU A 31 11.18 14.58 8.53
CA LEU A 31 11.65 13.23 8.22
C LEU A 31 10.59 12.59 7.34
N GLN A 32 10.72 12.83 6.03
CA GLN A 32 9.96 12.21 4.95
C GLN A 32 9.63 10.76 5.34
N ALA A 33 8.39 10.53 5.78
CA ALA A 33 8.01 9.25 6.36
C ALA A 33 8.22 8.16 5.29
N LYS A 34 9.21 7.30 5.51
CA LYS A 34 9.52 6.20 4.60
C LYS A 34 8.42 5.15 4.66
N GLY A 35 8.11 4.56 3.50
CA GLY A 35 7.11 3.51 3.35
C GLY A 35 5.89 3.94 2.52
N CYS A 36 5.01 2.97 2.27
CA CYS A 36 3.78 3.16 1.52
C CYS A 36 2.54 2.72 2.34
N VAL A 37 1.42 3.40 2.10
CA VAL A 37 0.08 2.97 2.54
C VAL A 37 -0.71 2.44 1.36
N GLY A 38 -1.70 1.60 1.61
CA GLY A 38 -2.44 0.99 0.50
C GLY A 38 -3.32 -0.17 0.88
N ILE A 39 -3.82 -0.83 -0.15
CA ILE A 39 -4.66 -2.01 -0.09
C ILE A 39 -3.97 -3.16 -0.82
N PHE A 40 -4.25 -4.38 -0.39
CA PHE A 40 -3.63 -5.56 -0.97
C PHE A 40 -4.53 -6.78 -0.87
N TRP A 41 -4.19 -7.78 -1.68
CA TRP A 41 -4.81 -9.10 -1.76
C TRP A 41 -3.73 -10.16 -1.93
N PHE A 42 -4.03 -11.39 -1.54
CA PHE A 42 -3.33 -12.57 -2.03
C PHE A 42 -4.25 -13.33 -2.99
N VAL A 43 -3.85 -13.36 -4.26
CA VAL A 43 -4.59 -13.99 -5.36
C VAL A 43 -3.69 -15.06 -5.95
N ASP A 44 -4.14 -16.32 -5.98
CA ASP A 44 -3.30 -17.47 -6.38
C ASP A 44 -1.94 -17.49 -5.64
N ASP A 45 -1.98 -17.22 -4.32
CA ASP A 45 -0.80 -17.06 -3.45
C ASP A 45 0.17 -15.91 -3.84
N MET A 46 -0.21 -15.07 -4.80
CA MET A 46 0.55 -13.89 -5.21
C MET A 46 0.02 -12.62 -4.52
N LEU A 47 0.93 -11.87 -3.92
CA LEU A 47 0.62 -10.56 -3.36
C LEU A 47 0.41 -9.52 -4.49
N VAL A 48 -0.82 -9.02 -4.60
CA VAL A 48 -1.19 -7.91 -5.48
C VAL A 48 -1.64 -6.71 -4.64
N ALA A 49 -1.37 -5.49 -5.09
CA ALA A 49 -1.52 -4.32 -4.24
C ALA A 49 -1.63 -3.01 -5.02
N ALA A 50 -2.41 -2.07 -4.47
CA ALA A 50 -2.50 -0.68 -4.88
C ALA A 50 -2.20 0.23 -3.68
N GLY A 51 -1.50 1.33 -3.90
CA GLY A 51 -1.09 2.22 -2.80
C GLY A 51 -0.24 3.39 -3.27
N CYS A 52 0.12 4.25 -2.32
CA CYS A 52 0.98 5.41 -2.54
C CYS A 52 2.02 5.56 -1.42
N PRO A 53 3.11 6.30 -1.67
CA PRO A 53 4.03 6.72 -0.61
C PRO A 53 3.29 7.50 0.48
N VAL A 54 3.76 7.43 1.72
CA VAL A 54 3.16 8.19 2.84
C VAL A 54 3.10 9.70 2.55
N ALA A 55 4.06 10.23 1.77
CA ALA A 55 4.07 11.63 1.37
C ALA A 55 2.91 12.05 0.45
N ASP A 56 2.29 11.10 -0.25
CA ASP A 56 1.14 11.30 -1.13
C ASP A 56 -0.15 10.69 -0.53
N ALA A 57 -0.13 10.31 0.75
CA ALA A 57 -1.27 9.72 1.44
C ALA A 57 -2.25 10.79 1.92
N SER A 58 -3.52 10.41 1.99
CA SER A 58 -4.59 11.30 2.43
C SER A 58 -4.84 11.19 3.94
N PRO A 59 -5.14 12.32 4.61
CA PRO A 59 -5.47 12.31 6.03
C PRO A 59 -6.84 11.64 6.28
N TYR A 60 -6.90 10.80 7.31
CA TYR A 60 -8.11 10.17 7.82
C TYR A 60 -8.09 10.19 9.35
N GLY A 61 -8.71 11.21 9.94
CA GLY A 61 -8.53 11.52 11.36
C GLY A 61 -7.05 11.81 11.65
N ASP A 62 -6.49 11.11 12.64
CA ASP A 62 -5.06 11.21 13.01
C ASP A 62 -4.16 10.26 12.19
N CYS A 63 -4.73 9.54 11.22
CA CYS A 63 -4.01 8.58 10.38
C CYS A 63 -3.79 9.11 8.96
N LEU A 64 -2.85 8.49 8.24
CA LEU A 64 -2.73 8.63 6.79
C LEU A 64 -3.17 7.33 6.11
N THR A 65 -3.94 7.43 5.04
CA THR A 65 -4.50 6.30 4.29
C THR A 65 -4.33 6.50 2.79
N TYR A 66 -4.45 5.39 2.07
CA TYR A 66 -4.69 5.41 0.64
C TYR A 66 -6.19 5.54 0.37
N ASP A 67 -6.58 6.48 -0.50
CA ASP A 67 -8.00 6.74 -0.80
C ASP A 67 -8.67 5.63 -1.61
N GLY A 68 -7.89 4.82 -2.33
CA GLY A 68 -8.42 3.75 -3.16
C GLY A 68 -9.21 2.71 -2.36
N GLY A 69 -10.37 2.35 -2.89
CA GLY A 69 -11.20 1.24 -2.41
C GLY A 69 -10.76 -0.11 -2.99
N HIS A 70 -11.07 -1.20 -2.28
CA HIS A 70 -10.82 -2.56 -2.78
C HIS A 70 -11.63 -2.86 -4.04
N ALA A 71 -12.96 -2.66 -3.99
CA ALA A 71 -13.84 -2.91 -5.14
C ALA A 71 -13.44 -2.08 -6.37
N GLU A 72 -13.23 -0.77 -6.17
CA GLU A 72 -12.89 0.16 -7.25
C GLU A 72 -11.58 -0.21 -7.99
N HIS A 73 -10.56 -0.69 -7.27
CA HIS A 73 -9.32 -1.16 -7.90
C HIS A 73 -9.49 -2.49 -8.62
N TRP A 74 -10.29 -3.38 -8.04
CA TRP A 74 -10.59 -4.66 -8.64
C TRP A 74 -11.33 -4.50 -9.96
N ASP A 75 -12.37 -3.66 -9.99
CA ASP A 75 -13.14 -3.34 -11.18
C ASP A 75 -12.23 -2.79 -12.28
N ARG A 76 -11.32 -1.86 -11.95
CA ARG A 76 -10.33 -1.33 -12.90
C ARG A 76 -9.42 -2.41 -13.49
N TRP A 77 -8.96 -3.35 -12.67
CA TRP A 77 -8.14 -4.46 -13.15
C TRP A 77 -8.93 -5.41 -14.06
N GLN A 78 -10.20 -5.67 -13.75
CA GLN A 78 -11.09 -6.44 -14.62
C GLN A 78 -11.35 -5.73 -15.95
N GLU A 79 -11.66 -4.43 -15.92
CA GLU A 79 -11.89 -3.58 -17.09
C GLU A 79 -10.66 -3.48 -18.00
N ALA A 80 -9.46 -3.42 -17.41
CA ALA A 80 -8.20 -3.40 -18.15
C ALA A 80 -7.95 -4.68 -18.96
N GLY A 81 -8.54 -5.80 -18.53
CA GLY A 81 -8.54 -7.07 -19.24
C GLY A 81 -7.23 -7.86 -19.18
N GLY A 82 -7.29 -9.12 -19.60
CA GLY A 82 -6.20 -10.09 -19.40
C GLY A 82 -4.87 -9.75 -20.05
N VAL A 83 -4.87 -9.05 -21.19
CA VAL A 83 -3.63 -8.62 -21.84
C VAL A 83 -2.89 -7.61 -20.96
N TRP A 84 -3.61 -6.66 -20.37
CA TRP A 84 -3.02 -5.67 -19.50
C TRP A 84 -2.54 -6.32 -18.19
N LEU A 85 -3.36 -7.19 -17.57
CA LEU A 85 -2.98 -7.92 -16.36
C LEU A 85 -1.69 -8.72 -16.56
N ALA A 86 -1.60 -9.49 -17.64
CA ALA A 86 -0.42 -10.29 -17.95
C ALA A 86 0.83 -9.40 -18.15
N ALA A 87 0.68 -8.26 -18.84
CA ALA A 87 1.77 -7.31 -19.02
C ALA A 87 2.26 -6.68 -17.70
N HIS A 88 1.39 -6.60 -16.69
CA HIS A 88 1.70 -6.06 -15.37
C HIS A 88 2.01 -7.13 -14.31
N GLY A 89 2.03 -8.41 -14.72
CA GLY A 89 2.33 -9.53 -13.83
C GLY A 89 1.23 -9.80 -12.79
N LEU A 90 -0.02 -9.44 -13.10
CA LEU A 90 -1.18 -9.71 -12.25
C LEU A 90 -1.84 -11.05 -12.63
N PRO A 91 -2.36 -11.82 -11.67
CA PRO A 91 -3.04 -13.08 -11.94
C PRO A 91 -4.30 -12.91 -12.80
N LEU A 92 -4.51 -13.81 -13.77
CA LEU A 92 -5.70 -13.77 -14.64
C LEU A 92 -7.00 -14.16 -13.92
N SER A 93 -6.90 -14.82 -12.76
CA SER A 93 -8.05 -15.16 -11.90
C SER A 93 -8.82 -13.92 -11.43
N ILE A 94 -8.19 -12.74 -11.43
CA ILE A 94 -8.87 -11.44 -11.17
C ILE A 94 -10.07 -11.26 -12.12
N LEU A 95 -9.99 -11.73 -13.36
CA LEU A 95 -11.07 -11.57 -14.36
C LEU A 95 -12.32 -12.40 -14.08
N SER A 96 -12.23 -13.38 -13.19
CA SER A 96 -13.29 -14.39 -12.98
C SER A 96 -13.68 -14.56 -11.51
N THR A 97 -13.21 -13.68 -10.63
CA THR A 97 -13.46 -13.73 -9.18
C THR A 97 -13.75 -12.34 -8.66
N GLU A 98 -14.42 -12.25 -7.52
CA GLU A 98 -14.72 -10.99 -6.86
C GLU A 98 -13.57 -10.57 -5.92
N TYR A 99 -13.46 -9.26 -5.67
CA TYR A 99 -12.39 -8.72 -4.83
C TYR A 99 -12.42 -9.26 -3.39
N ASP A 100 -13.60 -9.69 -2.91
CA ASP A 100 -13.78 -10.20 -1.58
C ASP A 100 -13.58 -11.71 -1.46
N ASP A 101 -13.63 -12.47 -2.56
CA ASP A 101 -13.28 -13.90 -2.59
C ASP A 101 -11.85 -14.16 -2.07
N HIS A 102 -10.97 -13.16 -2.24
CA HIS A 102 -9.57 -13.25 -1.87
C HIS A 102 -9.28 -12.65 -0.49
N PRO A 103 -8.37 -13.28 0.28
CA PRO A 103 -7.88 -12.70 1.52
C PRO A 103 -7.16 -11.38 1.23
N ARG A 104 -7.57 -10.33 1.93
CA ARG A 104 -7.19 -8.95 1.64
C ARG A 104 -6.91 -8.15 2.91
N GLY A 105 -6.42 -6.94 2.72
CA GLY A 105 -6.20 -6.02 3.82
C GLY A 105 -5.84 -4.60 3.40
N ARG A 106 -5.54 -3.78 4.39
CA ARG A 106 -5.21 -2.36 4.26
C ARG A 106 -4.08 -1.98 5.21
N ILE A 107 -3.20 -1.12 4.73
CA ILE A 107 -2.14 -0.47 5.51
C ILE A 107 -2.50 0.99 5.67
N VAL A 108 -2.49 1.46 6.91
CA VAL A 108 -2.58 2.87 7.26
C VAL A 108 -1.37 3.27 8.09
N LYS A 109 -1.06 4.57 8.12
CA LYS A 109 -0.03 5.14 8.98
C LYS A 109 -0.69 5.83 10.17
N GLU A 110 -0.46 5.33 11.37
CA GLU A 110 -0.77 6.05 12.62
C GLU A 110 0.46 6.89 13.03
N PRO A 111 0.35 7.86 13.95
CA PRO A 111 1.52 8.55 14.50
C PRO A 111 2.53 7.52 15.06
N GLY A 112 3.76 7.56 14.55
CA GLY A 112 4.84 6.66 15.01
C GLY A 112 4.84 5.20 14.50
N SER A 113 3.73 4.67 13.96
CA SER A 113 3.68 3.27 13.49
C SER A 113 2.87 3.06 12.20
N PHE A 114 2.99 1.89 11.58
CA PHE A 114 2.07 1.42 10.53
C PHE A 114 1.09 0.43 11.15
N VAL A 115 -0.17 0.49 10.73
CA VAL A 115 -1.18 -0.49 11.12
C VAL A 115 -1.61 -1.28 9.91
N LEU A 116 -1.47 -2.59 10.02
CA LEU A 116 -1.85 -3.57 9.02
C LEU A 116 -3.17 -4.22 9.47
N TYR A 117 -4.26 -3.89 8.78
CA TYR A 117 -5.52 -4.59 8.90
C TYR A 117 -5.53 -5.72 7.87
N ALA A 118 -5.52 -6.98 8.33
CA ALA A 118 -5.41 -8.12 7.43
C ALA A 118 -6.36 -9.25 7.82
N ASP A 119 -6.91 -9.90 6.80
CA ASP A 119 -7.56 -11.21 6.92
C ASP A 119 -6.68 -12.17 7.74
N ARG A 120 -7.29 -12.95 8.63
CA ARG A 120 -6.61 -13.92 9.49
C ARG A 120 -5.78 -14.94 8.70
N ARG A 121 -6.23 -15.31 7.49
CA ARG A 121 -5.51 -16.19 6.56
C ARG A 121 -4.16 -15.62 6.14
N LEU A 122 -3.94 -14.31 6.26
CA LEU A 122 -2.69 -13.64 5.89
C LEU A 122 -1.72 -13.45 7.06
N GLN A 123 -2.11 -13.83 8.29
CA GLN A 123 -1.35 -13.55 9.50
C GLN A 123 -0.25 -14.57 9.79
N THR A 124 0.35 -15.12 8.73
CA THR A 124 1.56 -15.97 8.80
C THR A 124 2.80 -15.10 8.64
N ALA A 125 3.93 -15.47 9.25
CA ALA A 125 5.18 -14.70 9.16
C ALA A 125 5.57 -14.39 7.70
N ASP A 126 5.62 -15.40 6.83
CA ASP A 126 6.06 -15.25 5.43
C ASP A 126 5.20 -14.27 4.62
N ARG A 127 3.87 -14.37 4.75
CA ARG A 127 2.94 -13.44 4.07
C ARG A 127 3.08 -12.03 4.60
N LEU A 128 3.24 -11.87 5.91
CA LEU A 128 3.42 -10.57 6.53
C LEU A 128 4.74 -9.92 6.14
N ASP A 129 5.83 -10.70 6.05
CA ASP A 129 7.13 -10.21 5.59
C ASP A 129 7.08 -9.83 4.10
N SER A 130 6.35 -10.59 3.29
CA SER A 130 6.08 -10.25 1.89
C SER A 130 5.32 -8.92 1.76
N ILE A 131 4.30 -8.69 2.59
CA ILE A 131 3.57 -7.42 2.65
C ILE A 131 4.52 -6.29 3.08
N CYS A 132 5.28 -6.47 4.16
CA CYS A 132 6.18 -5.42 4.66
C CYS A 132 7.24 -5.05 3.62
N SER A 133 7.84 -6.05 2.97
CA SER A 133 8.80 -5.82 1.88
C SER A 133 8.17 -5.07 0.71
N ARG A 134 6.94 -5.45 0.31
CA ARG A 134 6.24 -4.86 -0.83
C ARG A 134 5.79 -3.41 -0.62
N PHE A 135 5.61 -2.99 0.62
CA PHE A 135 5.21 -1.63 1.01
C PHE A 135 6.35 -0.83 1.67
N GLU A 136 7.58 -1.35 1.64
CA GLU A 136 8.77 -0.72 2.22
C GLU A 136 8.61 -0.40 3.72
N LEU A 137 7.96 -1.30 4.45
CA LEU A 137 7.67 -1.16 5.87
C LEU A 137 8.77 -1.81 6.72
N ASP A 138 9.14 -1.12 7.79
CA ASP A 138 9.91 -1.71 8.88
C ASP A 138 8.98 -2.61 9.70
N ARG A 139 9.19 -3.93 9.62
CA ARG A 139 8.41 -4.96 10.31
C ARG A 139 8.27 -4.70 11.81
N ALA A 140 9.29 -4.13 12.46
CA ALA A 140 9.27 -3.81 13.89
C ALA A 140 8.31 -2.65 14.24
N LYS A 141 7.91 -1.86 13.24
CA LYS A 141 7.00 -0.70 13.37
C LYS A 141 5.61 -0.99 12.83
N VAL A 142 5.30 -2.25 12.51
CA VAL A 142 3.98 -2.67 12.00
C VAL A 142 3.19 -3.32 13.13
N SER A 143 2.06 -2.72 13.47
CA SER A 143 1.04 -3.34 14.32
C SER A 143 0.04 -4.10 13.46
N LEU A 144 -0.10 -5.41 13.69
CA LEU A 144 -1.10 -6.23 13.03
C LEU A 144 -2.43 -6.17 13.78
N ARG A 145 -3.51 -5.84 13.08
CA ARG A 145 -4.88 -5.88 13.59
C ARG A 145 -5.73 -6.81 12.73
N SER A 146 -6.57 -7.60 13.39
CA SER A 146 -7.59 -8.40 12.70
C SER A 146 -8.82 -7.54 12.51
N ASP A 147 -9.25 -7.33 11.28
CA ASP A 147 -10.53 -6.67 10.99
C ASP A 147 -11.59 -7.72 10.65
N ALA A 148 -12.77 -7.61 11.27
CA ALA A 148 -13.90 -8.48 10.93
C ALA A 148 -14.41 -8.22 9.51
N HIS A 149 -14.22 -7.01 8.99
CA HIS A 149 -14.59 -6.61 7.64
C HIS A 149 -13.76 -7.30 6.54
N TYR A 150 -12.57 -7.83 6.88
CA TYR A 150 -11.70 -8.58 5.97
C TYR A 150 -11.81 -10.10 6.14
N ARG A 151 -12.87 -10.60 6.75
CA ARG A 151 -13.14 -12.05 6.75
C ARG A 151 -13.89 -12.40 5.48
N THR A 152 -13.32 -13.30 4.68
CA THR A 152 -14.08 -14.14 3.75
C THR A 152 -13.91 -15.61 4.04
#